data_AF-A0A372G3M7-F1
#
_entry.id   AF-A0A372G3M7-F1
#
_cell.length_a   1.000
_cell.length_b   1.000
_cell.length_c   1.000
_cell.angle_alpha   90.00
_cell.angle_beta   90.00
_cell.angle_gamma   90.00
#
_symmetry.space_group_name_H-M   'P 1'
#
loop_
_entity.id
_entity.type
_entity.pdbx_description
1 polymer ?
#
loop_
_entity_poly.entity_id
_entity_poly.type
_entity_poly.pdbx_seq_one_letter_code
_entity_poly.pdbx_strand_id
1 'polypeptide(L)'
;MRSRPGEPPIYPATVVDHDLTPGGRVTYYMTSPEGERYAGYWLITAVDAPRGLSFDDDFAHDDLTPNPQMPVSKDVYTFTAHDGGTRVTYASTYPSAEALQQVLDMGMVEGATGAINQIDGFVAA
;
A
#
# COMPACT_ATOMS: atom_id res chain seq x y z
N MET A 1 -5.86 8.34 16.58
CA MET A 1 -5.48 9.73 16.20
C MET A 1 -6.50 10.17 15.15
N ARG A 2 -7.30 11.22 15.39
CA ARG A 2 -8.31 11.69 14.41
C ARG A 2 -7.68 12.79 13.55
N SER A 3 -7.97 12.80 12.25
CA SER A 3 -7.54 13.84 11.30
C SER A 3 -8.06 15.22 11.72
N ARG A 4 -7.29 16.29 11.48
CA ARG A 4 -7.74 17.67 11.71
C ARG A 4 -8.63 18.16 10.56
N PRO A 5 -9.50 19.17 10.77
CA PRO A 5 -10.30 19.75 9.70
C PRO A 5 -9.41 20.28 8.57
N GLY A 6 -9.60 19.77 7.35
CA GLY A 6 -8.83 20.14 6.16
C GLY A 6 -7.63 19.25 5.84
N GLU A 7 -7.28 18.30 6.70
CA GLU A 7 -6.30 17.25 6.39
C GLU A 7 -7.01 16.04 5.75
N PRO A 8 -6.36 15.35 4.79
CA PRO A 8 -6.88 14.09 4.27
C PRO A 8 -7.13 13.10 5.42
N PRO A 9 -8.21 12.30 5.34
CA PRO A 9 -8.48 11.27 6.35
C PRO A 9 -7.26 10.35 6.51
N ILE A 10 -6.77 10.23 7.75
CA ILE A 10 -5.72 9.26 8.08
C ILE A 10 -6.40 7.91 8.28
N TYR A 11 -5.87 6.90 7.60
CA TYR A 11 -6.23 5.50 7.82
C TYR A 11 -5.13 4.83 8.63
N PRO A 12 -5.25 4.71 9.97
CA PRO A 12 -4.26 4.00 10.76
C PRO A 12 -4.12 2.57 10.25
N ALA A 13 -2.88 2.17 9.98
CA ALA A 13 -2.54 0.83 9.55
C ALA A 13 -1.94 0.03 10.71
N THR A 14 -2.26 -1.26 10.78
CA THR A 14 -1.59 -2.24 11.64
C THR A 14 -1.02 -3.32 10.74
N VAL A 15 0.30 -3.47 10.74
CA VAL A 15 0.97 -4.61 10.10
C VAL A 15 0.94 -5.77 11.09
N VAL A 16 0.46 -6.93 10.65
CA VAL A 16 0.30 -8.14 11.47
C VAL A 16 1.51 -9.05 11.28
N ASP A 17 1.76 -9.49 10.05
CA ASP A 17 2.96 -10.22 9.65
C ASP A 17 3.77 -9.39 8.66
N HIS A 18 5.10 -9.55 8.70
CA HIS A 18 5.99 -8.82 7.81
C HIS A 18 7.24 -9.64 7.46
N ASP A 19 7.25 -10.19 6.25
CA ASP A 19 8.39 -10.86 5.63
C ASP A 19 8.68 -10.27 4.24
N LEU A 20 9.68 -9.39 4.16
CA LEU A 20 10.15 -8.78 2.90
C LEU A 20 11.26 -9.62 2.26
N THR A 21 10.94 -10.88 1.97
CA THR A 21 11.77 -11.77 1.17
C THR A 21 10.95 -12.36 0.02
N PRO A 22 11.52 -12.77 -1.12
CA PRO A 22 10.76 -13.41 -2.19
C PRO A 22 10.00 -14.65 -1.70
N GLY A 23 8.68 -14.67 -1.93
CA GLY A 23 7.75 -15.67 -1.40
C GLY A 23 7.18 -15.35 -0.01
N GLY A 24 7.72 -14.34 0.67
CA GLY A 24 7.25 -13.83 1.94
C GLY A 24 5.91 -13.08 1.81
N ARG A 25 5.28 -12.81 2.95
CA ARG A 25 4.01 -12.09 3.03
C ARG A 25 4.09 -10.92 3.99
N VAL A 26 3.39 -9.85 3.65
CA VAL A 26 3.06 -8.77 4.57
C VAL A 26 1.54 -8.72 4.69
N THR A 27 1.00 -8.78 5.90
CA THR A 27 -0.45 -8.73 6.14
C THR A 27 -0.78 -7.50 6.97
N TYR A 28 -1.88 -6.82 6.66
CA TYR A 28 -2.23 -5.59 7.35
C TYR A 28 -3.72 -5.34 7.42
N TYR A 29 -4.07 -4.48 8.38
CA TYR A 29 -5.37 -3.84 8.49
C TYR A 29 -5.23 -2.34 8.31
N MET A 30 -6.12 -1.73 7.54
CA MET A 30 -6.33 -0.28 7.49
C MET A 30 -7.66 0.03 8.16
N THR A 31 -7.71 1.09 8.98
CA THR A 31 -8.93 1.50 9.68
C THR A 31 -9.42 2.84 9.13
N SER A 32 -10.67 2.93 8.71
CA SER A 32 -11.30 4.18 8.27
C SER A 32 -11.48 5.15 9.44
N PRO A 33 -11.67 6.45 9.17
CA PRO A 33 -12.03 7.42 10.21
C PRO A 33 -13.30 7.06 10.99
N GLU A 34 -14.22 6.33 10.36
CA GLU A 34 -15.48 5.83 10.92
C GLU A 34 -15.28 4.55 11.76
N GLY A 35 -14.10 3.94 11.70
CA GLY A 35 -13.75 2.73 12.43
C GLY A 35 -13.99 1.43 11.68
N GLU A 36 -14.34 1.49 10.39
CA GLU A 36 -14.40 0.31 9.54
C GLU A 36 -12.98 -0.22 9.28
N ARG A 37 -12.82 -1.54 9.23
CA ARG A 37 -11.52 -2.16 9.03
C ARG A 37 -11.48 -2.86 7.68
N TYR A 38 -10.42 -2.62 6.94
CA TYR A 38 -10.13 -3.26 5.66
C TYR A 38 -8.85 -4.06 5.79
N ALA A 39 -8.87 -5.30 5.31
CA ALA A 39 -7.74 -6.20 5.37
C ALA A 39 -7.09 -6.32 3.98
N GLY A 40 -5.76 -6.38 3.96
CA GLY A 40 -4.99 -6.57 2.74
C GLY A 40 -3.72 -7.37 3.02
N TYR A 41 -3.10 -7.85 1.95
CA TYR A 41 -1.82 -8.52 2.05
C TYR A 41 -1.00 -8.36 0.78
N TRP A 42 0.32 -8.34 0.97
CA TRP A 42 1.29 -8.42 -0.11
C TRP A 42 1.85 -9.83 -0.18
N LEU A 43 1.99 -10.35 -1.39
CA LEU A 43 2.83 -11.50 -1.69
C LEU A 43 4.11 -10.99 -2.37
N ILE A 44 5.23 -11.09 -1.69
CA ILE A 44 6.50 -10.52 -2.17
C ILE A 44 7.04 -11.36 -3.32
N THR A 45 7.24 -10.75 -4.48
CA THR A 45 7.69 -11.45 -5.69
C THR A 45 9.18 -11.22 -5.97
N ALA A 46 9.72 -10.06 -5.63
CA ALA A 46 11.16 -9.78 -5.75
C ALA A 46 11.62 -8.71 -4.75
N VAL A 47 12.88 -8.82 -4.32
CA VAL A 47 13.57 -7.85 -3.46
C VAL A 47 14.97 -7.61 -4.01
N ASP A 48 15.25 -6.38 -4.44
CA ASP A 48 16.58 -5.90 -4.86
C ASP A 48 17.00 -4.76 -3.94
N ALA A 49 17.34 -5.08 -2.70
CA ALA A 49 17.63 -4.07 -1.71
C ALA A 49 18.92 -3.29 -2.05
N PRO A 50 18.95 -1.95 -1.91
CA PRO A 50 17.87 -1.05 -1.47
C PRO A 50 17.07 -0.42 -2.63
N ARG A 51 17.23 -0.91 -3.86
CA ARG A 51 16.81 -0.22 -5.10
C ARG A 51 15.40 -0.58 -5.56
N GLY A 52 14.90 -1.77 -5.20
CA GLY A 52 13.64 -2.28 -5.73
C GLY A 52 12.92 -3.27 -4.83
N LEU A 53 11.60 -3.20 -4.89
CA LEU A 53 10.67 -4.13 -4.26
C LEU A 53 9.52 -4.42 -5.23
N SER A 54 9.14 -5.68 -5.38
CA SER A 54 7.99 -6.08 -6.18
C SER A 54 7.10 -7.05 -5.41
N PHE A 55 5.79 -6.89 -5.55
CA PHE A 55 4.80 -7.70 -4.86
C PHE A 55 3.48 -7.71 -5.63
N ASP A 56 2.68 -8.73 -5.37
CA ASP A 56 1.27 -8.72 -5.74
C ASP A 56 0.48 -8.22 -4.51
N ASP A 57 -0.32 -7.17 -4.68
CA ASP A 57 -1.18 -6.59 -3.64
C ASP A 57 -2.63 -7.06 -3.83
N ASP A 58 -3.22 -7.58 -2.76
CA ASP A 58 -4.52 -8.23 -2.79
C ASP A 58 -5.33 -7.92 -1.53
N PHE A 59 -6.65 -7.96 -1.68
CA PHE A 59 -7.59 -7.75 -0.59
C PHE A 59 -7.80 -9.04 0.18
N ALA A 60 -8.02 -8.89 1.48
CA ALA A 60 -8.36 -10.00 2.35
C ALA A 60 -9.73 -9.80 3.01
N HIS A 61 -10.30 -10.90 3.48
CA HIS A 61 -11.36 -10.86 4.47
C HIS A 61 -10.79 -10.43 5.83
N ASP A 62 -11.67 -10.15 6.80
CA ASP A 62 -11.30 -9.70 8.14
C ASP A 62 -10.36 -10.65 8.91
N ASP A 63 -10.34 -11.92 8.53
CA ASP A 63 -9.47 -12.97 9.08
C ASP A 63 -8.14 -13.13 8.32
N LEU A 64 -7.80 -12.19 7.42
CA LEU A 64 -6.60 -12.18 6.56
C LEU A 64 -6.55 -13.31 5.52
N THR A 65 -7.66 -13.99 5.27
CA THR A 65 -7.76 -14.93 4.13
C THR A 65 -7.98 -14.17 2.81
N PRO A 66 -7.43 -14.65 1.67
CA PRO A 66 -7.59 -13.96 0.38
C PRO A 66 -9.05 -13.77 -0.03
N ASN A 67 -9.37 -12.60 -0.59
CA ASN A 67 -10.68 -12.31 -1.16
C ASN A 67 -10.61 -12.34 -2.71
N PRO A 68 -10.90 -13.49 -3.36
CA PRO A 68 -10.71 -13.65 -4.81
C PRO A 68 -11.71 -12.85 -5.67
N GLN A 69 -12.64 -12.12 -5.05
CA GLN A 69 -13.60 -11.27 -5.74
C GLN A 69 -13.04 -9.86 -6.02
N MET A 70 -11.89 -9.53 -5.44
CA MET A 70 -11.26 -8.22 -5.58
C MET A 70 -10.10 -8.28 -6.57
N PRO A 71 -9.79 -7.16 -7.26
CA PRO A 71 -8.67 -7.12 -8.18
C PRO A 71 -7.34 -7.17 -7.43
N VAL A 72 -6.40 -7.96 -7.97
CA VAL A 72 -5.00 -7.98 -7.56
C VAL A 72 -4.22 -6.98 -8.41
N SER A 73 -3.37 -6.16 -7.80
CA SER A 73 -2.37 -5.37 -8.53
C SER A 73 -0.98 -6.00 -8.48
N LYS A 74 -0.20 -5.77 -9.54
CA LYS A 74 1.24 -6.07 -9.58
C LYS A 74 2.00 -4.79 -9.36
N ASP A 75 2.72 -4.73 -8.26
CA ASP A 75 3.37 -3.52 -7.79
C ASP A 75 4.88 -3.60 -7.93
N VAL A 76 5.46 -2.52 -8.45
CA VAL A 76 6.91 -2.34 -8.58
C VAL A 76 7.30 -1.00 -7.99
N TYR A 77 8.05 -1.05 -6.90
CA TYR A 77 8.56 0.12 -6.19
C TYR A 77 10.04 0.26 -6.51
N THR A 78 10.43 1.44 -7.00
CA THR A 78 11.82 1.73 -7.39
C THR A 78 12.34 2.93 -6.63
N PHE A 79 13.52 2.79 -6.05
CA PHE A 79 14.20 3.83 -5.28
C PHE A 79 15.49 4.23 -6.01
N THR A 80 15.59 5.50 -6.39
CA THR A 80 16.76 6.02 -7.10
C THR A 80 17.30 7.27 -6.42
N ALA A 81 18.63 7.37 -6.35
CA ALA A 81 19.27 8.61 -5.88
C ALA A 81 18.92 9.76 -6.83
N HIS A 82 18.51 10.90 -6.27
CA HIS A 82 18.11 12.07 -7.04
C HIS A 82 18.36 13.34 -6.23
N ASP A 83 19.23 14.23 -6.73
CA ASP A 83 19.55 15.54 -6.13
C ASP A 83 19.89 15.50 -4.62
N GLY A 84 20.65 14.49 -4.19
CA GLY A 84 21.02 14.31 -2.79
C GLY A 84 19.94 13.68 -1.91
N GLY A 85 18.76 13.37 -2.47
CA GLY A 85 17.68 12.60 -1.85
C GLY A 85 17.35 11.33 -2.63
N THR A 86 16.12 10.85 -2.46
CA THR A 86 15.60 9.67 -3.14
C THR A 86 14.37 10.03 -3.96
N ARG A 87 14.36 9.72 -5.25
CA ARG A 87 13.15 9.63 -6.05
C ARG A 87 12.59 8.21 -5.92
N VAL A 88 11.37 8.12 -5.40
CA VAL A 88 10.62 6.86 -5.35
C VAL A 88 9.58 6.86 -6.47
N THR A 89 9.44 5.74 -7.16
CA THR A 89 8.36 5.50 -8.12
C THR A 89 7.58 4.27 -7.68
N TYR A 90 6.28 4.45 -7.49
CA TYR A 90 5.32 3.42 -7.16
C TYR A 90 4.49 3.14 -8.41
N ALA A 91 4.61 1.94 -8.98
CA ALA A 91 3.87 1.57 -10.18
C ALA A 91 3.02 0.32 -9.92
N SER A 92 1.70 0.47 -10.01
CA SER A 92 0.73 -0.60 -9.84
C SER A 92 0.11 -0.95 -11.20
N THR A 93 0.13 -2.23 -11.58
CA THR A 93 -0.47 -2.74 -12.82
C THR A 93 -1.70 -3.57 -12.49
N TYR A 94 -2.82 -3.25 -13.13
CA TYR A 94 -4.11 -3.94 -12.95
C TYR A 94 -4.44 -4.81 -14.18
N PRO A 95 -5.24 -5.89 -14.00
CA PRO A 95 -5.52 -6.84 -15.09
C PRO A 95 -6.44 -6.27 -16.17
N SER A 96 -7.21 -5.21 -15.88
CA SER A 96 -8.07 -4.54 -16.85
C SER A 96 -8.34 -3.09 -16.47
N ALA A 97 -8.91 -2.32 -17.41
CA ALA A 97 -9.33 -0.95 -17.15
C ALA A 97 -10.46 -0.88 -16.12
N GLU A 98 -11.37 -1.86 -16.11
CA GLU A 98 -12.46 -1.96 -15.16
C GLU A 98 -11.94 -2.24 -13.74
N ALA A 99 -10.94 -3.12 -13.61
CA ALA A 99 -10.28 -3.38 -12.32
C ALA A 99 -9.58 -2.13 -11.78
N LEU A 100 -8.89 -1.38 -12.64
CA LEU A 100 -8.30 -0.08 -12.28
C LEU A 100 -9.39 0.92 -11.87
N GLN A 101 -10.47 1.04 -12.64
CA GLN A 101 -11.55 1.97 -12.32
C GLN A 101 -12.19 1.64 -10.97
N GLN A 102 -12.40 0.35 -10.67
CA GLN A 102 -12.96 -0.09 -9.40
C GLN A 102 -12.13 0.40 -8.21
N VAL A 103 -10.81 0.25 -8.24
CA VAL A 103 -9.95 0.70 -7.12
C VAL A 103 -9.81 2.21 -7.04
N LEU A 104 -9.90 2.91 -8.18
CA LEU A 104 -9.97 4.38 -8.20
C LEU A 104 -11.24 4.87 -7.50
N ASP A 105 -12.39 4.24 -7.80
CA ASP A 105 -13.67 4.56 -7.16
C ASP A 105 -13.66 4.24 -5.66
N MET A 106 -12.83 3.29 -5.22
CA MET A 106 -12.60 2.97 -3.80
C MET A 106 -11.64 3.95 -3.09
N GLY A 107 -11.05 4.92 -3.80
CA GLY A 107 -10.17 5.94 -3.21
C GLY A 107 -8.70 5.51 -3.06
N MET A 108 -8.21 4.61 -3.93
CA MET A 108 -6.82 4.14 -3.89
C MET A 108 -5.80 5.28 -3.96
N VAL A 109 -6.05 6.31 -4.79
CA VAL A 109 -5.12 7.44 -4.98
C VAL A 109 -5.00 8.27 -3.70
N GLU A 110 -6.13 8.57 -3.06
CA GLU A 110 -6.17 9.32 -1.80
C GLU A 110 -5.48 8.55 -0.68
N GLY A 111 -5.72 7.23 -0.59
CA GLY A 111 -5.07 6.36 0.37
C GLY A 111 -3.54 6.31 0.19
N ALA A 112 -3.08 6.06 -1.04
CA ALA A 112 -1.66 6.01 -1.37
C ALA A 112 -0.96 7.36 -1.12
N THR A 113 -1.59 8.47 -1.53
CA THR A 113 -1.07 9.83 -1.29
C THR A 113 -0.94 10.12 0.21
N GLY A 114 -1.96 9.72 1.00
CA GLY A 114 -1.93 9.88 2.45
C GLY A 114 -0.79 9.11 3.11
N ALA A 115 -0.52 7.88 2.66
CA ALA A 115 0.58 7.06 3.16
C ALA A 115 1.95 7.67 2.79
N ILE A 116 2.14 8.08 1.52
CA ILE A 116 3.40 8.66 1.04
C ILE A 116 3.75 9.94 1.80
N ASN A 117 2.78 10.83 2.04
CA ASN A 117 3.01 12.08 2.76
C ASN A 117 3.47 11.89 4.22
N GLN A 118 3.20 10.73 4.83
CA GLN A 118 3.72 10.43 6.17
C GLN A 118 5.22 10.13 6.17
N ILE A 119 5.78 9.64 5.05
CA ILE A 119 7.20 9.29 4.93
C ILE A 119 8.08 10.53 5.19
N ASP A 120 7.69 11.69 4.64
CA ASP A 120 8.41 12.96 4.83
C ASP A 120 8.58 13.30 6.31
N GLY A 121 7.54 13.05 7.13
CA GLY A 121 7.59 13.25 8.57
C GLY A 121 8.54 12.29 9.29
N PHE A 122 8.68 11.05 8.81
CA PHE A 122 9.57 10.06 9.41
C PHE A 122 11.03 10.25 9.04
N VAL A 123 11.35 10.71 7.82
CA VAL A 123 12.74 10.91 7.38
C VAL A 123 13.33 12.24 7.86
N ALA A 124 12.50 13.19 8.28
CA ALA A 124 12.93 14.46 8.85
C ALA A 124 13.23 14.40 10.37
N ALA A 125 12.86 13.31 11.04
CA ALA A 125 13.03 13.08 12.48
C ALA A 125 14.38 12.43 12.81
#